data_AF-A0A919ZN53-F1
#
_entry.id   AF-A0A919ZN53-F1
#
_cell.length_a   1.000
_cell.length_b   1.000
_cell.length_c   1.000
_cell.angle_alpha   90.00
_cell.angle_beta   90.00
_cell.angle_gamma   90.00
#
_symmetry.space_group_name_H-M   'P 1'
#
loop_
_entity.id
_entity.type
_entity.pdbx_description
1 polymer ?
#
loop_
_entity_poly.entity_id
_entity_poly.type
_entity_poly.pdbx_seq_one_letter_code
_entity_poly.pdbx_strand_id
1 'polypeptide(L)' 'MVAGFMLLIIVPLMLVMLGLYYITLAIWELRAGIDRTRYVKLMFGGLVLVVIAPLLFIIYSYAGIMSF' A
#
# COMPACT_ATOMS: atom_id res chain seq x y z
N MET A 1 19.80 16.55 -0.69
CA MET A 1 20.08 15.10 -0.56
C MET A 1 19.29 14.43 0.56
N VAL A 2 19.28 14.94 1.80
CA VAL A 2 18.58 14.30 2.95
C VAL A 2 17.06 14.15 2.76
N ALA A 3 16.38 15.15 2.20
CA ALA A 3 14.92 15.12 2.01
C ALA A 3 14.45 14.01 1.06
N GLY A 4 15.22 13.69 0.01
CA GLY A 4 14.87 12.61 -0.93
C GLY A 4 14.90 11.23 -0.28
N PHE A 5 15.88 10.99 0.59
CA PHE A 5 15.98 9.75 1.36
C PHE A 5 14.83 9.57 2.35
N MET A 6 14.38 10.66 3.00
CA MET A 6 13.22 10.61 3.88
C MET A 6 11.93 10.24 3.15
N LEU A 7 11.73 10.77 1.93
CA LEU A 7 10.56 10.43 1.11
C LEU A 7 10.56 8.96 0.67
N LEU A 8 11.73 8.38 0.38
CA LEU A 8 11.88 6.95 0.06
C LEU A 8 11.42 6.02 1.18
N ILE A 9 11.38 6.49 2.43
CA ILE A 9 10.96 5.69 3.58
C ILE A 9 9.51 6.02 3.97
N ILE A 10 9.18 7.31 4.07
CA ILE A 10 7.88 7.76 4.57
C ILE A 10 6.75 7.38 3.61
N VAL A 11 6.95 7.52 2.29
CA VAL A 11 5.90 7.24 1.31
C VAL A 11 5.51 5.75 1.31
N PRO A 12 6.45 4.79 1.20
CA PRO A 12 6.14 3.37 1.35
C PRO A 12 5.49 3.02 2.69
N LEU A 13 5.97 3.62 3.80
CA LEU A 13 5.41 3.37 5.13
C LEU A 13 3.93 3.78 5.20
N MET A 14 3.57 4.96 4.67
CA MET A 14 2.19 5.44 4.65
C MET A 14 1.30 4.54 3.78
N LEU A 15 1.80 4.04 2.64
CA LEU A 15 1.07 3.09 1.79
C LEU A 15 0.80 1.77 2.51
N VAL A 16 1.80 1.24 3.23
CA VAL A 16 1.65 0.04 4.05
C VAL A 16 0.63 0.26 5.16
N MET A 17 0.67 1.38 5.88
CA MET A 17 -0.31 1.71 6.93
C MET A 17 -1.74 1.77 6.38
N LEU A 18 -1.94 2.43 5.24
CA LEU A 18 -3.25 2.51 4.58
C LEU A 18 -3.72 1.13 4.10
N GLY A 19 -2.81 0.32 3.55
CA GLY A 19 -3.12 -1.03 3.09
C GLY A 19 -3.51 -1.96 4.24
N LEU A 20 -2.79 -1.91 5.37
CA LEU A 20 -3.12 -2.65 6.59
C LEU A 20 -4.49 -2.22 7.13
N TYR A 21 -4.81 -0.93 7.10
CA TYR A 21 -6.14 -0.45 7.48
C TYR A 21 -7.24 -1.10 6.62
N TYR A 22 -7.08 -1.14 5.28
CA TYR A 22 -8.06 -1.82 4.42
C TYR A 22 -8.14 -3.33 4.67
N ILE A 23 -7.03 -4.00 4.96
CA ILE A 23 -7.04 -5.42 5.32
C ILE A 23 -7.83 -5.64 6.62
N THR A 24 -7.60 -4.81 7.65
CA THR A 24 -8.36 -4.92 8.92
C THR A 24 -9.85 -4.67 8.71
N LEU A 25 -10.22 -3.71 7.86
CA LEU A 25 -11.61 -3.46 7.50
C LEU A 25 -12.20 -4.63 6.71
N ALA A 26 -11.45 -5.24 5.80
CA ALA A 26 -11.89 -6.42 5.08
C ALA A 26 -12.15 -7.59 6.05
N ILE A 27 -11.26 -7.85 7.00
CA ILE A 27 -11.45 -8.90 8.02
C ILE A 27 -12.69 -8.63 8.87
N TRP A 28 -12.95 -7.36 9.20
CA TRP A 28 -14.20 -6.97 9.88
C TRP A 28 -15.44 -7.30 9.06
N GLU A 29 -15.45 -6.98 7.77
CA GLU A 29 -16.55 -7.33 6.86
C GLU A 29 -16.69 -8.85 6.69
N LEU A 30 -15.58 -9.60 6.69
CA LEU A 30 -15.58 -11.05 6.65
C LEU A 30 -16.29 -11.66 7.87
N ARG A 31 -16.04 -11.09 9.06
CA ARG A 31 -16.68 -11.47 10.34
C ARG A 31 -18.18 -11.18 10.31
N ALA A 32 -18.59 -10.02 9.81
CA ALA A 32 -20.01 -9.68 9.69
C ALA A 32 -20.73 -10.58 8.68
N GLY A 33 -20.04 -10.96 7.60
CA GLY A 33 -20.55 -11.90 6.59
C GLY A 33 -21.67 -11.36 5.70
N ILE A 34 -21.96 -10.06 5.79
CA ILE A 34 -23.09 -9.40 5.11
C ILE A 34 -22.75 -9.12 3.63
N ASP A 35 -21.60 -8.48 3.37
CA ASP A 35 -21.21 -8.10 2.01
C ASP A 35 -19.84 -8.69 1.61
N ARG A 36 -19.90 -9.83 0.91
CA ARG A 36 -18.70 -10.52 0.39
C ARG A 36 -18.00 -9.73 -0.71
N THR A 37 -18.72 -8.91 -1.47
CA THR A 37 -18.13 -8.11 -2.56
C THR A 37 -17.26 -7.00 -1.97
N ARG A 38 -17.74 -6.34 -0.92
CA ARG A 38 -16.97 -5.33 -0.19
C ARG A 38 -15.74 -5.91 0.46
N TYR A 39 -15.84 -7.10 1.08
CA TYR A 39 -14.69 -7.84 1.60
C TYR A 39 -13.60 -8.02 0.53
N VAL A 40 -13.93 -8.59 -0.63
CA VAL A 40 -12.94 -8.88 -1.68
C VAL A 40 -12.27 -7.60 -2.17
N LYS A 41 -13.04 -6.53 -2.40
CA LYS A 41 -12.51 -5.23 -2.85
C LYS A 41 -11.53 -4.64 -1.85
N LEU A 42 -11.89 -4.63 -0.56
CA LEU A 42 -11.03 -4.09 0.49
C LEU A 42 -9.78 -4.94 0.70
N MET A 43 -9.93 -6.27 0.71
CA MET A 43 -8.80 -7.19 0.91
C MET A 43 -7.79 -7.08 -0.23
N PHE A 44 -8.27 -7.11 -1.48
CA PHE A 44 -7.42 -6.98 -2.65
C PHE A 44 -6.75 -5.61 -2.70
N GLY A 45 -7.51 -4.53 -2.50
CA GLY A 45 -6.96 -3.17 -2.49
C GLY A 45 -5.93 -2.96 -1.38
N GLY A 46 -6.18 -3.50 -0.19
CA GLY A 46 -5.24 -3.47 0.92
C GLY A 46 -3.93 -4.20 0.62
N LEU A 47 -4.00 -5.40 0.04
CA LEU A 47 -2.81 -6.15 -0.37
C LEU A 47 -2.01 -5.45 -1.47
N VAL A 48 -2.68 -4.84 -2.45
CA VAL A 48 -2.03 -4.01 -3.47
C VAL A 48 -1.26 -2.86 -2.83
N LEU A 49 -1.84 -2.19 -1.83
CA LEU A 49 -1.20 -1.09 -1.11
C LEU A 49 -0.03 -1.54 -0.21
N VAL A 50 -0.10 -2.73 0.40
CA VAL A 50 0.98 -3.25 1.24
C VAL A 50 2.16 -3.75 0.42
N VAL A 51 1.91 -4.36 -0.74
CA VAL A 51 2.97 -5.05 -1.51
C VAL A 51 3.33 -4.30 -2.78
N ILE A 52 2.36 -4.09 -3.67
CA ILE A 52 2.63 -3.63 -5.04
C ILE A 52 2.96 -2.14 -5.06
N ALA A 53 2.17 -1.31 -4.38
CA ALA A 53 2.34 0.15 -4.39
C ALA A 53 3.72 0.60 -3.86
N PRO A 54 4.23 0.12 -2.71
CA PRO A 54 5.56 0.51 -2.25
C PRO A 54 6.67 -0.01 -3.16
N LEU A 55 6.54 -1.23 -3.71
CA LEU A 55 7.52 -1.76 -4.68
C LEU A 55 7.59 -0.90 -5.94
N LEU A 56 6.44 -0.53 -6.52
CA LEU A 56 6.39 0.36 -7.68
C LEU A 56 7.02 1.72 -7.36
N PHE A 57 6.67 2.32 -6.23
CA PHE A 57 7.24 3.60 -5.82
C PHE A 57 8.77 3.54 -5.73
N ILE A 58 9.30 2.48 -5.13
CA ILE A 58 10.75 2.24 -5.04
C ILE A 58 11.36 2.10 -6.43
N ILE A 59 10.79 1.26 -7.30
CA ILE A 59 11.28 1.05 -8.68
C ILE A 59 11.29 2.37 -9.47
N TYR A 60 10.20 3.13 -9.45
CA TYR A 60 10.12 4.43 -10.13
C TYR A 60 11.14 5.42 -9.60
N SER A 61 11.34 5.44 -8.27
CA SER A 61 12.32 6.33 -7.66
C SER A 61 13.75 5.95 -8.06
N TYR A 62 14.10 4.66 -8.10
CA TYR A 62 15.39 4.20 -8.60
C TYR A 62 15.60 4.48 -10.09
N ALA A 63 14.59 4.24 -10.93
CA ALA A 63 14.66 4.50 -12.36
C ALA A 63 14.84 6.01 -12.67
N GLY A 64 14.14 6.87 -11.94
CA GLY A 64 14.28 8.33 -12.04
C GLY A 64 15.61 8.87 -11.50
N ILE A 65 16.31 8.12 -10.65
CA ILE A 65 17.66 8.46 -10.19
C ILE A 65 18.72 8.09 -11.25
N MET A 66 18.53 6.99 -12.02
CA MET A 66 19.47 6.58 -13.09
C MET A 66 19.36 7.40 -14.38
N SER A 67 18.35 8.27 -14.53
CA SER A 67 18.14 9.08 -15.73
C SER A 67 18.90 10.42 -15.73
N PHE A 68 19.81 10.64 -14.79
CA PHE A 68 20.65 11.85 -14.66
C PHE A 68 22.13 11.51 -14.60
#